data_AF-A0ABD3PEL7-F1
#
_entry.id   AF-A0ABD3PEL7-F1
#
_cell.length_a   1.000
_cell.length_b   1.000
_cell.length_c   1.000
_cell.angle_alpha   90.00
_cell.angle_beta   90.00
_cell.angle_gamma   90.00
#
_symmetry.space_group_name_H-M   'P 1'
#
loop_
_entity.id
_entity.type
_entity.pdbx_description
1 polymer ?
#
loop_
_entity_poly.entity_id
_entity_poly.type
_entity_poly.pdbx_seq_one_letter_code
_entity_poly.pdbx_strand_id
1 'polypeptide(L)'
;MSTELRRRRRRDLTTSVISSLKRGSIAPAREVDEYDADSFSDHVMVETDENNVWSRFSNPLRFFRFDSLQFASTAWRHAQMLKCTHSNDAQRIKHVNDKKEKEHNCDAPTVQRISHFGSHVNFTPQFHYTKRELEPYRFVGDAELDDLLEYLASNGDCACGAFDDVFAYCANAYKLHNSREDTQYVHNDKLLQYPPPIQFYSHYTAPPPWVNFSQIQRGIDVFLAYLPAAGCALYYRSLVGGFSIPKIVEVLVATRYLVPGSMRRRDVTGDVEGSCHVREETKSNDQQGIENEQRCSEDDRKRTIERLLDTGGFMACCFAPPEDRDSTLPASSLRPGGKGWEAALRVRVLHAKVRRSLLQTATRTMGAWDVETNGIPINQEDMAATLLAFSVNVLLGIEFVAGKPLGVEDQRDYLALWRYLGWLLGVDTSEWERSSNPRKDGEALVPIDPCGPHKSSPGEHEYQAAVVKDPILHSYATLESMILHLLHPTKESRQLVSHLLSFNGRVRFRSKMCRKFLGDPLSDNLDIAQCPSGGMTTYLVYFFLMFLRCYTLLAMTFPRLQRILISWHGSLQRKFLLRWEADHTKRVGVAMGGAKKECSDLKGTCPFSMLMPPVGVHDK
;
A
#
# COMPACT_ATOMS: atom_id res chain seq x y z
N MET A 1 -28.91 64.19 12.32
CA MET A 1 -29.91 64.46 11.27
C MET A 1 -29.20 64.73 9.94
N SER A 2 -28.64 63.69 9.30
CA SER A 2 -28.04 63.75 7.95
C SER A 2 -27.70 62.33 7.46
N THR A 3 -28.67 61.40 7.54
CA THR A 3 -28.45 59.98 7.16
C THR A 3 -29.59 59.32 6.39
N GLU A 4 -30.67 60.04 6.02
CA GLU A 4 -31.87 59.39 5.44
C GLU A 4 -32.20 59.73 3.98
N LEU A 5 -31.37 60.50 3.26
CA LEU A 5 -31.70 60.97 1.89
C LEU A 5 -30.86 60.40 0.75
N ARG A 6 -29.89 59.51 1.02
CA ARG A 6 -29.14 58.80 -0.05
C ARG A 6 -29.62 57.36 -0.33
N ARG A 7 -30.65 56.88 0.39
CA ARG A 7 -31.27 55.55 0.19
C ARG A 7 -32.38 55.49 -0.88
N ARG A 8 -32.71 56.59 -1.57
CA ARG A 8 -33.81 56.65 -2.56
C ARG A 8 -33.43 56.78 -4.05
N ARG A 9 -32.14 56.72 -4.41
CA ARG A 9 -31.70 56.76 -5.83
C ARG A 9 -31.22 55.40 -6.37
N ARG A 10 -31.83 54.32 -5.88
CA ARG A 10 -31.48 52.93 -6.22
C ARG A 10 -32.70 52.09 -6.65
N ARG A 11 -33.77 52.72 -7.16
CA ARG A 11 -35.03 51.99 -7.43
C ARG A 11 -35.74 52.22 -8.78
N ASP A 12 -35.28 53.09 -9.67
CA ASP A 12 -36.04 53.42 -10.91
C ASP A 12 -35.27 53.29 -12.25
N LEU A 13 -34.30 52.38 -12.36
CA LEU A 13 -33.63 52.08 -13.66
C LEU A 13 -33.54 50.58 -13.97
N THR A 14 -34.47 49.81 -13.39
CA THR A 14 -34.73 48.39 -13.71
C THR A 14 -35.99 48.26 -14.55
N THR A 15 -36.01 48.83 -15.75
CA THR A 15 -36.87 48.38 -16.86
C THR A 15 -36.39 49.07 -18.14
N SER A 16 -36.23 48.30 -19.23
CA SER A 16 -35.91 48.79 -20.58
C SER A 16 -34.43 49.02 -20.95
N VAL A 17 -33.56 48.02 -20.76
CA VAL A 17 -32.59 47.61 -21.82
C VAL A 17 -32.47 46.07 -21.82
N ILE A 18 -33.62 45.39 -21.81
CA ILE A 18 -33.75 44.00 -22.24
C ILE A 18 -34.07 44.08 -23.73
N SER A 19 -33.05 43.97 -24.60
CA SER A 19 -33.20 43.59 -26.03
C SER A 19 -31.92 43.56 -26.90
N SER A 20 -30.70 43.77 -26.37
CA SER A 20 -29.49 43.79 -27.26
C SER A 20 -28.23 43.04 -26.79
N LEU A 21 -28.37 41.98 -25.99
CA LEU A 21 -27.26 41.04 -25.73
C LEU A 21 -27.76 39.58 -25.83
N LYS A 22 -28.15 39.18 -27.05
CA LYS A 22 -28.25 37.78 -27.47
C LYS A 22 -27.45 37.62 -28.76
N ARG A 23 -26.17 37.27 -28.61
CA ARG A 23 -25.33 36.45 -29.52
C ARG A 23 -23.85 36.65 -29.18
N GLY A 24 -23.37 35.83 -28.25
CA GLY A 24 -21.96 35.55 -28.03
C GLY A 24 -21.89 34.09 -27.61
N SER A 25 -21.57 33.22 -28.57
CA SER A 25 -21.55 31.77 -28.38
C SER A 25 -20.58 31.40 -27.27
N ILE A 26 -21.10 30.63 -26.31
CA ILE A 26 -20.36 29.93 -25.27
C ILE A 26 -19.52 28.85 -25.99
N ALA A 27 -18.20 28.94 -25.88
CA ALA A 27 -17.32 27.84 -26.30
C ALA A 27 -17.53 26.66 -25.34
N PRO A 28 -17.75 25.43 -25.83
CA PRO A 28 -17.96 24.27 -24.97
C PRO A 28 -16.66 23.89 -24.25
N ALA A 29 -16.83 23.18 -23.12
CA ALA A 29 -15.77 22.54 -22.37
C ALA A 29 -14.83 21.77 -23.31
N ARG A 30 -13.52 21.97 -23.15
CA ARG A 30 -12.52 21.15 -23.82
C ARG A 30 -12.68 19.72 -23.29
N GLU A 31 -13.13 18.83 -24.16
CA GLU A 31 -12.95 17.39 -24.03
C GLU A 31 -11.49 17.10 -23.66
N VAL A 32 -11.31 16.22 -22.68
CA VAL A 32 -10.02 15.64 -22.35
C VAL A 32 -9.70 14.68 -23.49
N ASP A 33 -8.77 15.05 -24.35
CA ASP A 33 -8.32 14.21 -25.45
C ASP A 33 -7.88 12.82 -24.93
N GLU A 34 -8.41 11.81 -25.62
CA GLU A 34 -8.16 10.39 -25.48
C GLU A 34 -6.65 10.10 -25.65
N TYR A 35 -6.00 9.60 -24.60
CA TYR A 35 -4.56 9.29 -24.63
C TYR A 35 -4.31 7.96 -25.34
N ASP A 36 -4.16 8.03 -26.66
CA ASP A 36 -3.73 6.89 -27.48
C ASP A 36 -2.19 6.79 -27.57
N ALA A 37 -1.69 5.58 -27.34
CA ALA A 37 -0.26 5.27 -27.26
C ALA A 37 0.46 5.20 -28.63
N ASP A 38 -0.23 5.47 -29.73
CA ASP A 38 0.32 5.30 -31.09
C ASP A 38 0.83 6.60 -31.74
N SER A 39 0.85 7.72 -30.99
CA SER A 39 1.30 9.03 -31.47
C SER A 39 2.54 9.53 -30.71
N PHE A 40 3.68 8.88 -30.88
CA PHE A 40 4.98 9.43 -30.47
C PHE A 40 6.04 9.22 -31.56
N SER A 41 5.85 9.89 -32.69
CA SER A 41 6.95 10.28 -33.58
C SER A 41 7.03 11.80 -33.54
N ASP A 42 8.03 12.31 -32.83
CA ASP A 42 8.89 13.42 -33.25
C ASP A 42 9.40 14.22 -32.05
N HIS A 43 10.73 14.38 -32.04
CA HIS A 43 11.58 15.07 -31.05
C HIS A 43 11.99 14.28 -29.79
N VAL A 44 12.81 13.26 -30.00
CA VAL A 44 13.71 12.69 -28.97
C VAL A 44 15.13 13.21 -29.21
N MET A 45 15.66 14.00 -28.27
CA MET A 45 17.10 14.24 -28.18
C MET A 45 17.70 13.06 -27.41
N VAL A 46 18.39 12.18 -28.14
CA VAL A 46 19.11 11.02 -27.62
C VAL A 46 20.42 11.51 -27.02
N GLU A 47 20.54 11.48 -25.69
CA GLU A 47 21.83 11.62 -25.01
C GLU A 47 22.16 10.27 -24.33
N THR A 48 22.95 9.46 -25.04
CA THR A 48 23.49 8.18 -24.56
C THR A 48 24.73 8.44 -23.72
N ASP A 49 24.60 8.46 -22.39
CA ASP A 49 25.74 8.49 -21.48
C ASP A 49 25.96 7.08 -20.89
N GLU A 50 26.58 6.20 -21.68
CA GLU A 50 26.85 4.79 -21.32
C GLU A 50 27.99 4.61 -20.31
N ASN A 51 28.71 5.67 -19.93
CA ASN A 51 29.98 5.54 -19.19
C ASN A 51 29.90 5.72 -17.66
N ASN A 52 28.72 5.73 -17.04
CA ASN A 52 28.58 6.21 -15.64
C ASN A 52 28.11 5.17 -14.60
N VAL A 53 28.03 3.89 -14.96
CA VAL A 53 27.50 2.84 -14.06
C VAL A 53 28.59 2.25 -13.15
N TRP A 54 29.84 2.13 -13.61
CA TRP A 54 30.88 1.35 -12.92
C TRP A 54 31.92 2.17 -12.12
N SER A 55 32.02 3.49 -12.30
CA SER A 55 32.97 4.35 -11.57
C SER A 55 32.51 4.78 -10.16
N ARG A 56 31.42 4.20 -9.64
CA ARG A 56 30.67 4.73 -8.48
C ARG A 56 31.19 4.34 -7.09
N PHE A 57 32.25 3.52 -6.96
CA PHE A 57 32.59 2.85 -5.69
C PHE A 57 33.89 3.30 -4.99
N SER A 58 34.58 4.34 -5.45
CA SER A 58 35.90 4.75 -4.89
C SER A 58 35.93 6.14 -4.22
N ASN A 59 34.82 6.89 -4.14
CA ASN A 59 34.84 8.27 -3.65
C ASN A 59 34.32 8.41 -2.19
N PRO A 60 35.19 8.68 -1.20
CA PRO A 60 34.80 8.82 0.22
C PRO A 60 33.83 9.99 0.48
N LEU A 61 33.78 10.99 -0.42
CA LEU A 61 32.84 12.12 -0.31
C LEU A 61 31.38 11.72 -0.52
N ARG A 62 31.09 10.56 -1.12
CA ARG A 62 29.71 10.06 -1.30
C ARG A 62 29.12 9.45 -0.03
N PHE A 63 29.92 9.06 0.97
CA PHE A 63 29.43 8.60 2.27
C PHE A 63 28.58 9.65 2.98
N PHE A 64 28.84 10.94 2.71
CA PHE A 64 28.09 12.07 3.26
C PHE A 64 26.93 12.54 2.36
N ARG A 65 26.76 11.96 1.17
CA ARG A 65 25.65 12.33 0.28
C ARG A 65 24.40 11.49 0.59
N PHE A 66 23.33 12.22 0.82
CA PHE A 66 21.95 11.74 0.76
C PHE A 66 21.24 12.58 -0.30
N ASP A 67 21.68 12.43 -1.55
CA ASP A 67 20.94 12.93 -2.69
C ASP A 67 19.53 12.30 -2.61
N SER A 68 18.47 13.06 -2.88
CA SER A 68 17.11 12.51 -2.80
C SER A 68 17.02 11.22 -3.61
N LEU A 69 16.16 10.29 -3.18
CA LEU A 69 15.81 9.09 -3.95
C LEU A 69 15.14 9.52 -5.27
N GLN A 70 15.93 10.03 -6.22
CA GLN A 70 15.56 10.04 -7.62
C GLN A 70 15.58 8.56 -8.01
N PHE A 71 14.43 8.05 -8.47
CA PHE A 71 14.37 6.70 -9.01
C PHE A 71 15.32 6.67 -10.22
N ALA A 72 16.55 6.21 -10.02
CA ALA A 72 17.38 5.73 -11.10
C ALA A 72 16.95 4.28 -11.30
N SER A 73 16.28 3.99 -12.43
CA SER A 73 15.63 2.69 -12.71
C SER A 73 16.39 1.52 -12.12
N THR A 74 15.82 0.98 -11.05
CA THR A 74 16.47 0.01 -10.18
C THR A 74 16.26 -1.39 -10.73
N ALA A 75 15.11 -1.61 -11.38
CA ALA A 75 14.87 -2.77 -12.23
C ALA A 75 15.92 -2.85 -13.35
N TRP A 76 16.17 -1.76 -14.10
CA TRP A 76 17.18 -1.76 -15.15
C TRP A 76 18.59 -2.02 -14.61
N ARG A 77 18.96 -1.45 -13.45
CA ARG A 77 20.24 -1.76 -12.77
C ARG A 77 20.37 -3.26 -12.46
N HIS A 78 19.31 -3.90 -11.97
CA HIS A 78 19.30 -5.35 -11.71
C HIS A 78 19.40 -6.17 -13.00
N ALA A 79 18.64 -5.82 -14.04
CA ALA A 79 18.69 -6.49 -15.33
C ALA A 79 20.11 -6.47 -15.95
N GLN A 80 20.83 -5.35 -15.83
CA GLN A 80 22.22 -5.25 -16.29
C GLN A 80 23.17 -6.13 -15.46
N MET A 81 22.98 -6.22 -14.13
CA MET A 81 23.79 -7.10 -13.28
C MET A 81 23.60 -8.58 -13.65
N LEU A 82 22.36 -9.01 -13.91
CA LEU A 82 22.05 -10.38 -14.34
C LEU A 82 22.70 -10.72 -15.69
N LYS A 83 22.71 -9.78 -16.64
CA LYS A 83 23.43 -9.98 -17.93
C LYS A 83 24.93 -10.19 -17.72
N CYS A 84 25.56 -9.44 -16.81
CA CYS A 84 26.98 -9.57 -16.51
C CYS A 84 27.34 -10.90 -15.81
N THR A 85 26.51 -11.38 -14.87
CA THR A 85 26.76 -12.65 -14.17
C THR A 85 26.67 -13.85 -15.12
N HIS A 86 25.66 -13.87 -15.99
CA HIS A 86 25.50 -14.96 -16.96
C HIS A 86 26.52 -14.92 -18.11
N SER A 87 27.02 -13.75 -18.51
CA SER A 87 28.14 -13.63 -19.44
C SER A 87 29.42 -14.28 -18.89
N ASN A 88 29.71 -14.10 -17.61
CA ASN A 88 30.85 -14.72 -16.94
C ASN A 88 30.70 -16.24 -16.78
N ASP A 89 29.49 -16.74 -16.49
CA ASP A 89 29.22 -18.18 -16.43
C ASP A 89 29.23 -18.83 -17.83
N ALA A 90 28.74 -18.14 -18.86
CA ALA A 90 28.84 -18.58 -20.26
C ALA A 90 30.30 -18.60 -20.75
N GLN A 91 31.15 -17.67 -20.32
CA GLN A 91 32.59 -17.71 -20.57
C GLN A 91 33.28 -18.87 -19.83
N ARG A 92 32.81 -19.22 -18.64
CA ARG A 92 33.31 -20.38 -17.86
C ARG A 92 32.94 -21.72 -18.51
N ILE A 93 31.78 -21.79 -19.16
CA ILE A 93 31.30 -22.97 -19.92
C ILE A 93 31.97 -23.05 -21.31
N LYS A 94 32.30 -21.92 -21.94
CA LYS A 94 33.07 -21.89 -23.20
C LYS A 94 34.47 -22.48 -23.10
N HIS A 95 35.04 -22.61 -21.90
CA HIS A 95 36.32 -23.31 -21.72
C HIS A 95 36.21 -24.85 -21.81
N VAL A 96 35.01 -25.42 -21.94
CA VAL A 96 34.79 -26.88 -21.98
C VAL A 96 34.31 -27.40 -23.34
N ASN A 97 33.82 -26.55 -24.25
CA ASN A 97 33.39 -27.00 -25.58
C ASN A 97 33.72 -26.00 -26.69
N ASP A 98 34.86 -26.21 -27.33
CA ASP A 98 35.21 -25.61 -28.61
C ASP A 98 34.45 -26.35 -29.73
N LYS A 99 33.27 -25.84 -30.12
CA LYS A 99 32.66 -26.11 -31.44
C LYS A 99 31.59 -25.07 -31.77
N LYS A 100 31.97 -24.16 -32.68
CA LYS A 100 31.14 -23.33 -33.59
C LYS A 100 29.65 -23.21 -33.23
N GLU A 101 29.29 -22.18 -32.48
CA GLU A 101 27.93 -21.64 -32.48
C GLU A 101 27.90 -20.27 -33.15
N LYS A 102 26.98 -20.13 -34.10
CA LYS A 102 26.68 -18.89 -34.83
C LYS A 102 26.19 -17.85 -33.83
N GLU A 103 26.83 -16.68 -33.81
CA GLU A 103 26.32 -15.50 -33.11
C GLU A 103 24.91 -15.18 -33.63
N HIS A 104 23.89 -15.49 -32.82
CA HIS A 104 22.57 -14.90 -32.96
C HIS A 104 22.62 -13.53 -32.29
N ASN A 105 22.39 -12.50 -33.10
CA ASN A 105 22.29 -11.13 -32.65
C ASN A 105 21.03 -11.00 -31.78
N CYS A 106 21.19 -10.99 -30.45
CA CYS A 106 20.10 -10.65 -29.54
C CYS A 106 19.85 -9.15 -29.67
N ASP A 107 18.79 -8.76 -30.40
CA ASP A 107 18.36 -7.37 -30.47
C ASP A 107 18.24 -6.79 -29.05
N ALA A 108 18.93 -5.67 -28.80
CA ALA A 108 18.91 -5.03 -27.50
C ALA A 108 17.45 -4.66 -27.16
N PRO A 109 16.97 -4.94 -25.93
CA PRO A 109 15.60 -4.63 -25.56
C PRO A 109 15.36 -3.13 -25.73
N THR A 110 14.25 -2.76 -26.37
CA THR A 110 13.84 -1.36 -26.52
C THR A 110 13.62 -0.75 -25.14
N VAL A 111 14.53 0.12 -24.71
CA VAL A 111 14.45 0.83 -23.42
C VAL A 111 13.90 2.22 -23.67
N GLN A 112 12.75 2.52 -23.05
CA GLN A 112 12.17 3.86 -23.06
C GLN A 112 12.39 4.54 -21.71
N ARG A 113 13.03 5.72 -21.70
CA ARG A 113 13.16 6.51 -20.48
C ARG A 113 11.89 7.31 -20.24
N ILE A 114 11.14 6.96 -19.19
CA ILE A 114 9.90 7.64 -18.78
C ILE A 114 10.17 8.39 -17.49
N SER A 115 9.72 9.64 -17.41
CA SER A 115 9.81 10.46 -16.21
C SER A 115 8.43 10.73 -15.63
N HIS A 116 8.18 10.32 -14.38
CA HIS A 116 6.91 10.53 -13.68
C HIS A 116 7.15 11.01 -12.25
N PHE A 117 6.69 12.22 -11.91
CA PHE A 117 6.92 12.87 -10.62
C PHE A 117 8.38 12.80 -10.12
N GLY A 118 9.36 13.00 -11.02
CA GLY A 118 10.79 12.96 -10.69
C GLY A 118 11.41 11.57 -10.62
N SER A 119 10.63 10.52 -10.93
CA SER A 119 11.09 9.15 -11.04
C SER A 119 11.48 8.86 -12.49
N HIS A 120 12.72 8.41 -12.75
CA HIS A 120 13.17 8.04 -14.08
C HIS A 120 13.20 6.51 -14.23
N VAL A 121 12.19 5.99 -14.92
CA VAL A 121 12.04 4.55 -15.20
C VAL A 121 12.60 4.27 -16.59
N ASN A 122 13.52 3.31 -16.68
CA ASN A 122 13.99 2.77 -17.94
C ASN A 122 13.05 1.62 -18.30
N PHE A 123 11.88 2.00 -18.80
CA PHE A 123 10.79 1.09 -19.08
C PHE A 123 11.23 0.07 -20.13
N THR A 124 11.05 -1.19 -19.77
CA THR A 124 11.38 -2.33 -20.63
C THR A 124 10.13 -3.20 -20.66
N PRO A 125 9.42 -3.31 -21.81
CA PRO A 125 8.15 -4.05 -21.90
C PRO A 125 8.25 -5.52 -21.49
N GLN A 126 9.44 -6.11 -21.53
CA GLN A 126 9.71 -7.48 -21.09
C GLN A 126 9.57 -7.66 -19.56
N PHE A 127 9.76 -6.60 -18.78
CA PHE A 127 9.75 -6.67 -17.31
C PHE A 127 8.68 -5.80 -16.66
N HIS A 128 8.26 -4.74 -17.35
CA HIS A 128 7.32 -3.76 -16.83
C HIS A 128 5.93 -4.00 -17.42
N TYR A 129 4.92 -3.77 -16.60
CA TYR A 129 3.54 -3.77 -17.05
C TYR A 129 3.17 -2.42 -17.65
N THR A 130 2.50 -2.46 -18.80
CA THR A 130 1.87 -1.28 -19.40
C THR A 130 0.58 -0.92 -18.66
N LYS A 131 0.10 0.32 -18.83
CA LYS A 131 -1.21 0.75 -18.33
C LYS A 131 -2.33 -0.19 -18.79
N ARG A 132 -2.33 -0.60 -20.06
CA ARG A 132 -3.35 -1.52 -20.62
C ARG A 132 -3.34 -2.90 -19.95
N GLU A 133 -2.18 -3.36 -19.48
CA GLU A 133 -2.06 -4.64 -18.77
C GLU A 133 -2.49 -4.54 -17.30
N LEU A 134 -2.27 -3.40 -16.63
CA LEU A 134 -2.65 -3.19 -15.22
C LEU A 134 -4.13 -2.83 -15.05
N GLU A 135 -4.69 -2.05 -15.98
CA GLU A 135 -6.06 -1.53 -15.92
C GLU A 135 -7.13 -2.58 -15.56
N PRO A 136 -7.11 -3.82 -16.09
CA PRO A 136 -8.13 -4.81 -15.75
C PRO A 136 -8.16 -5.24 -14.28
N TYR A 137 -7.04 -5.21 -13.56
CA TYR A 137 -6.98 -5.66 -12.17
C TYR A 137 -7.72 -4.71 -11.21
N ARG A 138 -8.01 -3.47 -11.63
CA ARG A 138 -8.86 -2.56 -10.86
C ARG A 138 -10.30 -3.04 -10.69
N PHE A 139 -10.71 -4.00 -11.52
CA PHE A 139 -12.04 -4.61 -11.50
C PHE A 139 -12.03 -6.04 -10.94
N VAL A 140 -10.94 -6.45 -10.30
CA VAL A 140 -10.84 -7.76 -9.64
C VAL A 140 -10.80 -7.55 -8.14
N GLY A 141 -11.83 -8.01 -7.44
CA GLY A 141 -11.94 -7.99 -5.98
C GLY A 141 -11.28 -9.21 -5.33
N ASP A 142 -11.95 -9.79 -4.33
CA ASP A 142 -11.53 -11.02 -3.66
C ASP A 142 -12.71 -11.99 -3.63
N ALA A 143 -12.90 -12.70 -4.74
CA ALA A 143 -14.07 -13.53 -4.97
C ALA A 143 -14.30 -14.56 -3.85
N GLU A 144 -13.25 -15.16 -3.30
CA GLU A 144 -13.38 -16.15 -2.22
C GLU A 144 -14.02 -15.55 -0.96
N LEU A 145 -13.59 -14.35 -0.55
CA LEU A 145 -14.15 -13.70 0.63
C LEU A 145 -15.48 -13.04 0.33
N ASP A 146 -15.66 -12.50 -0.87
CA ASP A 146 -16.90 -11.88 -1.29
C ASP A 146 -18.03 -12.95 -1.32
N ASP A 147 -17.76 -14.15 -1.86
CA ASP A 147 -18.68 -15.30 -1.85
C ASP A 147 -18.96 -15.80 -0.43
N LEU A 148 -17.93 -15.87 0.43
CA LEU A 148 -18.10 -16.25 1.84
C LEU A 148 -19.05 -15.29 2.57
N LEU A 149 -18.85 -13.98 2.41
CA LEU A 149 -19.68 -12.97 3.06
C LEU A 149 -21.13 -13.01 2.52
N GLU A 150 -21.32 -13.29 1.23
CA GLU A 150 -22.65 -13.44 0.64
C GLU A 150 -23.35 -14.72 1.13
N TYR A 151 -22.62 -15.83 1.26
CA TYR A 151 -23.12 -17.06 1.86
C TYR A 151 -23.60 -16.85 3.30
N LEU A 152 -22.83 -16.13 4.13
CA LEU A 152 -23.23 -15.84 5.52
C LEU A 152 -24.49 -14.98 5.58
N ALA A 153 -24.58 -13.96 4.72
CA ALA A 153 -25.75 -13.07 4.71
C ALA A 153 -27.03 -13.76 4.20
N SER A 154 -26.92 -14.59 3.17
CA SER A 154 -28.07 -15.30 2.57
C SER A 154 -28.65 -16.39 3.49
N ASN A 155 -27.80 -17.03 4.29
CA ASN A 155 -28.25 -18.02 5.28
C ASN A 155 -28.79 -17.40 6.59
N GLY A 156 -28.87 -16.07 6.68
CA GLY A 156 -29.32 -15.38 7.89
C GLY A 156 -28.36 -15.52 9.06
N ASP A 157 -27.09 -15.87 8.81
CA ASP A 157 -26.08 -16.02 9.86
C ASP A 157 -25.64 -14.63 10.35
N CYS A 158 -25.69 -14.40 11.67
CA CYS A 158 -25.29 -13.13 12.26
C CYS A 158 -23.78 -12.88 12.17
N ALA A 159 -22.96 -13.83 11.71
CA ALA A 159 -21.50 -13.74 11.67
C ALA A 159 -20.91 -12.68 10.70
N CYS A 160 -21.72 -11.90 9.99
CA CYS A 160 -21.25 -10.92 9.00
C CYS A 160 -21.23 -9.45 9.48
N GLY A 161 -21.60 -9.16 10.73
CA GLY A 161 -21.63 -7.80 11.27
C GLY A 161 -20.25 -7.17 11.46
N ALA A 162 -20.22 -5.89 11.83
CA ALA A 162 -18.99 -5.08 11.87
C ALA A 162 -17.94 -5.59 12.87
N PHE A 163 -18.39 -6.18 13.99
CA PHE A 163 -17.52 -6.68 15.07
C PHE A 163 -17.30 -8.20 15.03
N ASP A 164 -18.05 -8.93 14.19
CA ASP A 164 -18.01 -10.38 14.16
C ASP A 164 -16.69 -10.91 13.60
N ASP A 165 -16.12 -11.90 14.28
CA ASP A 165 -14.93 -12.62 13.82
C ASP A 165 -15.32 -13.76 12.86
N VAL A 166 -15.52 -13.41 11.59
CA VAL A 166 -15.82 -14.37 10.50
C VAL A 166 -14.75 -15.46 10.42
N PHE A 167 -13.49 -15.11 10.66
CA PHE A 167 -12.40 -16.08 10.62
C PHE A 167 -12.56 -17.12 11.74
N ALA A 168 -12.84 -16.69 12.98
CA ALA A 168 -13.12 -17.60 14.08
C ALA A 168 -14.37 -18.44 13.85
N TYR A 169 -15.41 -17.88 13.23
CA TYR A 169 -16.59 -18.63 12.78
C TYR A 169 -16.20 -19.76 11.81
N CYS A 170 -15.41 -19.46 10.78
CA CYS A 170 -14.95 -20.44 9.80
C CYS A 170 -14.08 -21.54 10.45
N ALA A 171 -13.21 -21.15 11.39
CA ALA A 171 -12.40 -22.08 12.17
C ALA A 171 -13.26 -23.07 12.97
N ASN A 172 -14.33 -22.58 13.59
CA ASN A 172 -15.26 -23.42 14.36
C ASN A 172 -16.08 -24.33 13.46
N ALA A 173 -16.57 -23.83 12.31
CA ALA A 173 -17.29 -24.63 11.32
C ALA A 173 -16.42 -25.78 10.80
N TYR A 174 -15.16 -25.50 10.46
CA TYR A 174 -14.19 -26.50 10.04
C TYR A 174 -13.92 -27.56 11.12
N LYS A 175 -13.70 -27.15 12.38
CA LYS A 175 -13.50 -28.08 13.50
C LYS A 175 -14.72 -28.97 13.74
N LEU A 176 -15.93 -28.39 13.72
CA LEU A 176 -17.16 -29.14 13.94
C LEU A 176 -17.41 -30.18 12.84
N HIS A 177 -17.07 -29.84 11.59
CA HIS A 177 -17.13 -30.76 10.46
C HIS A 177 -16.20 -31.96 10.66
N ASN A 178 -14.91 -31.70 10.95
CA ASN A 178 -13.93 -32.77 11.15
C ASN A 178 -14.22 -33.66 12.37
N SER A 179 -14.89 -33.14 13.39
CA SER A 179 -15.31 -33.95 14.55
C SER A 179 -16.51 -34.85 14.28
N ARG A 180 -17.30 -34.62 13.22
CA ARG A 180 -18.54 -35.36 12.93
C ARG A 180 -18.36 -36.51 11.95
N GLU A 181 -17.40 -36.43 11.03
CA GLU A 181 -17.34 -37.37 9.90
C GLU A 181 -16.43 -38.59 10.12
N ASP A 182 -15.77 -38.78 11.28
CA ASP A 182 -14.74 -39.82 11.50
C ASP A 182 -13.60 -39.84 10.43
N THR A 183 -13.62 -38.90 9.49
CA THR A 183 -12.62 -38.69 8.46
C THR A 183 -11.60 -37.70 8.95
N GLN A 184 -10.36 -38.17 9.02
CA GLN A 184 -9.19 -37.33 9.23
C GLN A 184 -9.00 -36.45 7.99
N TYR A 185 -9.34 -35.16 8.10
CA TYR A 185 -9.03 -34.07 7.16
C TYR A 185 -9.94 -33.91 5.93
N VAL A 186 -10.24 -32.64 5.62
CA VAL A 186 -10.88 -32.23 4.36
C VAL A 186 -9.92 -32.53 3.20
N HIS A 187 -10.33 -33.41 2.27
CA HIS A 187 -9.55 -33.71 1.07
C HIS A 187 -9.65 -32.57 0.05
N ASN A 188 -8.49 -32.04 -0.36
CA ASN A 188 -8.39 -30.94 -1.34
C ASN A 188 -9.11 -31.22 -2.66
N ASP A 189 -9.16 -32.48 -3.10
CA ASP A 189 -9.82 -32.89 -4.36
C ASP A 189 -11.34 -32.69 -4.36
N LYS A 190 -11.95 -32.50 -3.18
CA LYS A 190 -13.39 -32.24 -3.00
C LYS A 190 -13.66 -30.87 -2.39
N LEU A 191 -12.68 -29.97 -2.36
CA LEU A 191 -12.78 -28.70 -1.63
C LEU A 191 -13.97 -27.85 -2.08
N LEU A 192 -14.32 -27.87 -3.37
CA LEU A 192 -15.47 -27.16 -3.93
C LEU A 192 -16.84 -27.69 -3.48
N GLN A 193 -16.90 -28.87 -2.85
CA GLN A 193 -18.16 -29.50 -2.40
C GLN A 193 -18.58 -29.05 -0.98
N TYR A 194 -17.67 -28.43 -0.22
CA TYR A 194 -17.95 -27.98 1.14
C TYR A 194 -18.57 -26.57 1.16
N PRO A 195 -19.31 -26.18 2.21
CA PRO A 195 -19.74 -24.80 2.39
C PRO A 195 -18.57 -23.80 2.43
N PRO A 196 -18.72 -22.55 1.92
CA PRO A 196 -17.65 -21.55 1.86
C PRO A 196 -16.87 -21.33 3.17
N PRO A 197 -17.47 -21.35 4.39
CA PRO A 197 -16.72 -21.22 5.63
C PRO A 197 -15.67 -22.32 5.84
N ILE A 198 -16.00 -23.57 5.47
CA ILE A 198 -15.10 -24.72 5.59
C ILE A 198 -14.05 -24.65 4.49
N GLN A 199 -14.44 -24.28 3.26
CA GLN A 199 -13.50 -24.11 2.15
C GLN A 199 -12.41 -23.09 2.47
N PHE A 200 -12.82 -21.91 2.94
CA PHE A 200 -11.91 -20.81 3.29
C PHE A 200 -10.91 -21.25 4.36
N TYR A 201 -11.39 -21.77 5.51
CA TYR A 201 -10.47 -22.16 6.58
C TYR A 201 -9.54 -23.31 6.14
N SER A 202 -10.07 -24.33 5.46
CA SER A 202 -9.29 -25.45 4.97
C SER A 202 -8.18 -25.02 4.01
N HIS A 203 -8.49 -24.10 3.08
CA HIS A 203 -7.53 -23.58 2.10
C HIS A 203 -6.27 -23.02 2.79
N TYR A 204 -6.45 -22.24 3.85
CA TYR A 204 -5.34 -21.57 4.54
C TYR A 204 -4.63 -22.42 5.61
N THR A 205 -5.17 -23.61 5.92
CA THR A 205 -4.46 -24.57 6.78
C THR A 205 -3.38 -25.35 6.03
N ALA A 206 -3.44 -25.40 4.70
CA ALA A 206 -2.44 -26.03 3.85
C ALA A 206 -1.68 -24.95 3.05
N PRO A 207 -0.45 -24.58 3.43
CA PRO A 207 0.29 -23.56 2.71
C PRO A 207 0.68 -24.04 1.30
N PRO A 208 0.80 -23.13 0.30
CA PRO A 208 1.24 -23.47 -1.04
C PRO A 208 2.61 -24.17 -1.07
N PRO A 209 2.89 -25.00 -2.08
CA PRO A 209 4.13 -25.80 -2.14
C PRO A 209 5.41 -24.94 -2.24
N TRP A 210 5.32 -23.70 -2.71
CA TRP A 210 6.44 -22.76 -2.77
C TRP A 210 6.77 -22.11 -1.41
N VAL A 211 5.95 -22.31 -0.37
CA VAL A 211 6.17 -21.73 0.96
C VAL A 211 7.28 -22.46 1.70
N ASN A 212 8.34 -21.73 2.02
CA ASN A 212 9.43 -22.21 2.88
C ASN A 212 9.48 -21.39 4.18
N PHE A 213 9.02 -21.96 5.30
CA PHE A 213 9.00 -21.24 6.58
C PHE A 213 10.37 -20.85 7.12
N SER A 214 11.43 -21.58 6.78
CA SER A 214 12.81 -21.18 7.12
C SER A 214 13.24 -19.95 6.33
N GLN A 215 12.83 -19.84 5.07
CA GLN A 215 13.04 -18.65 4.26
C GLN A 215 12.25 -17.45 4.80
N ILE A 216 10.98 -17.67 5.13
CA ILE A 216 10.11 -16.65 5.73
C ILE A 216 10.73 -16.12 7.04
N GLN A 217 11.27 -17.00 7.89
CA GLN A 217 11.95 -16.58 9.11
C GLN A 217 13.14 -15.66 8.82
N ARG A 218 13.97 -15.98 7.81
CA ARG A 218 15.07 -15.10 7.41
C ARG A 218 14.56 -13.76 6.88
N GLY A 219 13.43 -13.74 6.18
CA GLY A 219 12.75 -12.49 5.79
C GLY A 219 12.32 -11.65 6.99
N ILE A 220 11.79 -12.27 8.06
CA ILE A 220 11.47 -11.59 9.32
C ILE A 220 12.76 -11.04 9.95
N ASP A 221 13.82 -11.83 9.95
CA ASP A 221 15.12 -11.43 10.49
C ASP A 221 15.73 -10.24 9.74
N VAL A 222 15.54 -10.14 8.41
CA VAL A 222 15.93 -8.97 7.62
C VAL A 222 15.18 -7.72 8.09
N PHE A 223 13.85 -7.81 8.25
CA PHE A 223 13.05 -6.69 8.76
C PHE A 223 13.51 -6.25 10.14
N LEU A 224 13.72 -7.21 11.05
CA LEU A 224 14.17 -6.94 12.41
C LEU A 224 15.61 -6.40 12.44
N ALA A 225 16.53 -6.89 11.63
CA ALA A 225 17.91 -6.41 11.59
C ALA A 225 17.99 -4.92 11.20
N TYR A 226 17.12 -4.47 10.30
CA TYR A 226 17.15 -3.13 9.71
C TYR A 226 15.95 -2.26 10.10
N LEU A 227 15.26 -2.61 11.20
CA LEU A 227 14.00 -2.01 11.62
C LEU A 227 13.97 -0.46 11.63
N PRO A 228 15.01 0.29 12.04
CA PRO A 228 14.98 1.75 12.03
C PRO A 228 14.92 2.34 10.61
N ALA A 229 15.70 1.78 9.67
CA ALA A 229 15.69 2.20 8.27
C ALA A 229 14.39 1.75 7.58
N ALA A 230 13.96 0.51 7.83
CA ALA A 230 12.69 -0.03 7.34
C ALA A 230 11.49 0.80 7.84
N GLY A 231 11.46 1.20 9.11
CA GLY A 231 10.43 2.06 9.67
C GLY A 231 10.39 3.46 9.05
N CYS A 232 11.55 4.05 8.76
CA CYS A 232 11.60 5.30 7.99
C CYS A 232 11.06 5.12 6.58
N ALA A 233 11.38 4.01 5.91
CA ALA A 233 10.86 3.69 4.59
C ALA A 233 9.33 3.54 4.60
N LEU A 234 8.80 2.72 5.53
CA LEU A 234 7.36 2.52 5.69
C LEU A 234 6.61 3.83 5.95
N TYR A 235 7.14 4.71 6.78
CA TYR A 235 6.47 5.98 7.09
C TYR A 235 6.62 7.01 5.96
N TYR A 236 7.85 7.34 5.56
CA TYR A 236 8.11 8.46 4.66
C TYR A 236 7.97 8.13 3.18
N ARG A 237 8.17 6.86 2.80
CA ARG A 237 8.09 6.42 1.40
C ARG A 237 6.78 5.69 1.12
N SER A 238 6.46 4.67 1.91
CA SER A 238 5.28 3.83 1.65
C SER A 238 3.97 4.52 2.02
N LEU A 239 3.82 4.97 3.27
CA LEU A 239 2.59 5.59 3.75
C LEU A 239 2.34 6.97 3.12
N VAL A 240 3.28 7.91 3.26
CA VAL A 240 3.13 9.26 2.68
C VAL A 240 3.09 9.20 1.15
N GLY A 241 3.94 8.39 0.52
CA GLY A 241 3.95 8.24 -0.93
C GLY A 241 2.69 7.54 -1.46
N GLY A 242 2.17 6.54 -0.75
CA GLY A 242 0.95 5.82 -1.11
C GLY A 242 -0.30 6.69 -1.10
N PHE A 243 -0.35 7.76 -0.29
CA PHE A 243 -1.43 8.74 -0.34
C PHE A 243 -1.44 9.59 -1.62
N SER A 244 -0.45 9.42 -2.50
CA SER A 244 -0.48 9.95 -3.86
C SER A 244 -1.35 9.13 -4.81
N ILE A 245 -1.87 7.97 -4.37
CA ILE A 245 -2.77 7.11 -5.15
C ILE A 245 -4.22 7.51 -4.84
N PRO A 246 -4.96 8.11 -5.80
CA PRO A 246 -6.31 8.64 -5.54
C PRO A 246 -7.28 7.58 -5.03
N LYS A 247 -7.25 6.38 -5.63
CA LYS A 247 -8.15 5.26 -5.29
C LYS A 247 -8.02 4.86 -3.82
N ILE A 248 -6.78 4.76 -3.32
CA ILE A 248 -6.51 4.47 -1.91
C ILE A 248 -7.05 5.58 -1.02
N VAL A 249 -6.83 6.84 -1.38
CA VAL A 249 -7.35 7.99 -0.63
C VAL A 249 -8.88 7.95 -0.59
N GLU A 250 -9.54 7.63 -1.70
CA GLU A 250 -11.01 7.55 -1.77
C GLU A 250 -11.58 6.49 -0.83
N VAL A 251 -10.96 5.30 -0.74
CA VAL A 251 -11.34 4.28 0.26
C VAL A 251 -11.20 4.84 1.67
N LEU A 252 -10.10 5.55 1.97
CA LEU A 252 -9.85 6.14 3.28
C LEU A 252 -10.89 7.22 3.63
N VAL A 253 -11.26 8.08 2.67
CA VAL A 253 -12.32 9.09 2.84
C VAL A 253 -13.66 8.42 3.10
N ALA A 254 -14.06 7.49 2.24
CA ALA A 254 -15.37 6.82 2.31
C ALA A 254 -15.54 6.00 3.60
N THR A 255 -14.46 5.38 4.09
CA THR A 255 -14.45 4.63 5.36
C THR A 255 -14.14 5.51 6.58
N ARG A 256 -13.81 6.78 6.36
CA ARG A 256 -13.33 7.72 7.40
C ARG A 256 -12.14 7.17 8.17
N TYR A 257 -11.30 6.40 7.50
CA TYR A 257 -10.11 5.76 8.06
C TYR A 257 -8.90 6.69 7.84
N LEU A 258 -8.25 7.14 8.93
CA LEU A 258 -7.10 8.07 8.91
C LEU A 258 -7.38 9.53 8.46
N VAL A 259 -8.63 9.90 8.23
CA VAL A 259 -9.00 11.21 7.65
C VAL A 259 -9.46 12.22 8.72
N PRO A 260 -9.06 13.51 8.65
CA PRO A 260 -9.57 14.54 9.55
C PRO A 260 -11.06 14.85 9.33
N GLY A 261 -11.74 15.31 10.38
CA GLY A 261 -13.16 15.66 10.39
C GLY A 261 -13.55 16.80 9.45
N SER A 262 -12.60 17.60 8.97
CA SER A 262 -12.85 18.61 7.93
C SER A 262 -13.19 17.98 6.57
N MET A 263 -12.60 16.83 6.24
CA MET A 263 -12.90 16.09 5.01
C MET A 263 -14.23 15.30 5.13
N ARG A 264 -14.71 15.06 6.36
CA ARG A 264 -15.99 14.42 6.67
C ARG A 264 -17.22 15.23 6.22
N ARG A 265 -17.07 16.55 6.06
CA ARG A 265 -18.21 17.47 5.87
C ARG A 265 -18.73 17.56 4.43
N ARG A 266 -18.04 16.94 3.47
CA ARG A 266 -18.38 16.99 2.04
C ARG A 266 -19.61 16.12 1.67
N ASP A 267 -19.92 15.09 2.46
CA ASP A 267 -21.06 14.18 2.19
C ASP A 267 -22.46 14.80 2.38
N VAL A 268 -22.58 15.95 3.06
CA VAL A 268 -23.91 16.49 3.44
C VAL A 268 -24.36 17.64 2.53
N THR A 269 -23.45 18.23 1.76
CA THR A 269 -23.78 19.34 0.86
C THR A 269 -23.12 19.12 -0.49
N GLY A 270 -23.87 18.53 -1.41
CA GLY A 270 -23.54 18.57 -2.83
C GLY A 270 -23.29 20.02 -3.29
N ASP A 271 -22.45 20.16 -4.29
CA ASP A 271 -21.89 21.40 -4.77
C ASP A 271 -22.84 22.61 -4.71
N VAL A 272 -22.43 23.62 -3.94
CA VAL A 272 -22.72 25.01 -4.25
C VAL A 272 -21.39 25.74 -4.26
N GLU A 273 -20.89 26.01 -5.46
CA GLU A 273 -19.98 27.13 -5.67
C GLU A 273 -20.65 28.40 -5.10
N GLY A 274 -20.08 28.98 -4.05
CA GLY A 274 -20.49 30.31 -3.62
C GLY A 274 -20.42 30.57 -2.12
N SER A 275 -19.46 31.41 -1.76
CA SER A 275 -19.46 32.23 -0.55
C SER A 275 -19.19 31.54 0.78
N CYS A 276 -18.02 31.86 1.32
CA CYS A 276 -17.84 32.04 2.76
C CYS A 276 -18.88 33.07 3.25
N HIS A 277 -20.13 32.64 3.47
CA HIS A 277 -21.00 33.34 4.39
C HIS A 277 -20.57 32.92 5.79
N VAL A 278 -19.60 33.68 6.29
CA VAL A 278 -19.51 34.02 7.70
C VAL A 278 -20.93 34.37 8.14
N ARG A 279 -21.59 33.43 8.82
CA ARG A 279 -22.76 33.76 9.62
C ARG A 279 -22.21 34.69 10.68
N GLU A 280 -22.53 35.99 10.58
CA GLU A 280 -22.32 36.95 11.67
C GLU A 280 -23.17 36.50 12.85
N GLU A 281 -22.68 35.49 13.58
CA GLU A 281 -23.08 35.25 14.95
C GLU A 281 -22.33 36.26 15.80
N THR A 282 -23.08 37.30 16.14
CA THR A 282 -22.99 38.05 17.40
C THR A 282 -21.80 37.69 18.27
N LYS A 283 -20.90 38.68 18.41
CA LYS A 283 -19.79 38.74 19.37
C LYS A 283 -20.21 38.29 20.77
N SER A 284 -20.11 37.00 21.06
CA SER A 284 -19.99 36.46 22.41
C SER A 284 -19.23 35.12 22.36
N ASN A 285 -18.02 35.15 22.94
CA ASN A 285 -17.05 34.07 23.18
C ASN A 285 -16.28 33.46 21.99
N ASP A 286 -15.36 34.23 21.40
CA ASP A 286 -14.28 33.73 20.51
C ASP A 286 -13.44 32.62 21.15
N GLN A 287 -13.31 32.61 22.47
CA GLN A 287 -12.55 31.59 23.21
C GLN A 287 -13.15 30.18 23.03
N GLN A 288 -14.47 30.07 23.02
CA GLN A 288 -15.17 28.78 22.99
C GLN A 288 -15.19 28.17 21.58
N GLY A 289 -15.17 29.01 20.54
CA GLY A 289 -14.97 28.58 19.16
C GLY A 289 -13.56 28.01 18.93
N ILE A 290 -12.53 28.71 19.45
CA ILE A 290 -11.13 28.28 19.36
C ILE A 290 -10.90 26.99 20.15
N GLU A 291 -11.44 26.88 21.37
CA GLU A 291 -11.32 25.67 22.20
C GLU A 291 -12.01 24.45 21.54
N ASN A 292 -13.18 24.64 20.93
CA ASN A 292 -13.88 23.59 20.21
C ASN A 292 -13.13 23.13 18.94
N GLU A 293 -12.54 24.06 18.20
CA GLU A 293 -11.74 23.77 17.01
C GLU A 293 -10.44 23.04 17.35
N GLN A 294 -9.76 23.46 18.43
CA GLN A 294 -8.59 22.79 18.97
C GLN A 294 -8.90 21.37 19.45
N ARG A 295 -10.00 21.18 20.19
CA ARG A 295 -10.43 19.87 20.68
C ARG A 295 -10.77 18.91 19.54
N CYS A 296 -11.47 19.39 18.51
CA CYS A 296 -11.78 18.61 17.31
C CYS A 296 -10.51 18.15 16.58
N SER A 297 -9.53 19.06 16.45
CA SER A 297 -8.22 18.76 15.86
C SER A 297 -7.44 17.71 16.67
N GLU A 298 -7.48 17.77 18.00
CA GLU A 298 -6.84 16.76 18.86
C GLU A 298 -7.49 15.38 18.74
N ASP A 299 -8.82 15.31 18.67
CA ASP A 299 -9.56 14.05 18.50
C ASP A 299 -9.29 13.41 17.12
N ASP A 300 -9.24 14.22 16.05
CA ASP A 300 -8.81 13.76 14.72
C ASP A 300 -7.39 13.20 14.74
N ARG A 301 -6.50 13.88 15.47
CA ARG A 301 -5.12 13.44 15.58
C ARG A 301 -4.99 12.12 16.33
N LYS A 302 -5.72 11.97 17.45
CA LYS A 302 -5.73 10.75 18.24
C LYS A 302 -6.23 9.56 17.41
N ARG A 303 -7.35 9.71 16.70
CA ARG A 303 -7.90 8.67 15.81
C ARG A 303 -6.91 8.24 14.74
N THR A 304 -6.23 9.20 14.11
CA THR A 304 -5.24 8.90 13.09
C THR A 304 -4.08 8.08 13.66
N ILE A 305 -3.60 8.42 14.86
CA ILE A 305 -2.55 7.66 15.54
C ILE A 305 -3.01 6.23 15.85
N GLU A 306 -4.21 6.06 16.40
CA GLU A 306 -4.75 4.73 16.72
C GLU A 306 -4.82 3.84 15.49
N ARG A 307 -5.24 4.38 14.33
CA ARG A 307 -5.27 3.64 13.06
C ARG A 307 -3.89 3.32 12.49
N LEU A 308 -2.92 4.22 12.62
CA LEU A 308 -1.53 3.92 12.23
C LEU A 308 -0.94 2.81 13.11
N LEU A 309 -1.30 2.82 14.40
CA LEU A 309 -0.88 1.78 15.32
C LEU A 309 -1.56 0.43 15.04
N ASP A 310 -2.76 0.39 14.44
CA ASP A 310 -3.40 -0.86 14.00
C ASP A 310 -2.55 -1.57 12.91
N THR A 311 -2.01 -0.85 11.92
CA THR A 311 -1.05 -1.42 10.96
C THR A 311 0.24 -1.88 11.65
N GLY A 312 0.74 -1.11 12.62
CA GLY A 312 1.87 -1.52 13.45
C GLY A 312 1.57 -2.80 14.25
N GLY A 313 0.36 -2.94 14.77
CA GLY A 313 -0.14 -4.11 15.49
C GLY A 313 -0.16 -5.36 14.61
N PHE A 314 -0.68 -5.23 13.37
CA PHE A 314 -0.62 -6.30 12.37
C PHE A 314 0.82 -6.74 12.08
N MET A 315 1.72 -5.79 11.82
CA MET A 315 3.14 -6.07 11.57
C MET A 315 3.80 -6.77 12.77
N ALA A 316 3.48 -6.33 13.99
CA ALA A 316 3.98 -6.94 15.21
C ALA A 316 3.42 -8.36 15.42
N CYS A 317 2.16 -8.64 15.05
CA CYS A 317 1.62 -10.01 15.04
C CYS A 317 2.44 -10.90 14.11
N CYS A 318 2.83 -10.40 12.93
CA CYS A 318 3.59 -11.16 11.94
C CYS A 318 5.05 -11.40 12.35
N PHE A 319 5.70 -10.41 12.99
CA PHE A 319 7.16 -10.38 13.14
C PHE A 319 7.64 -10.50 14.58
N ALA A 320 6.78 -10.34 15.59
CA ALA A 320 7.19 -10.54 16.96
C ALA A 320 7.57 -12.01 17.18
N PRO A 321 8.66 -12.28 17.93
CA PRO A 321 9.02 -13.64 18.28
C PRO A 321 7.89 -14.27 19.11
N PRO A 322 7.68 -15.59 19.00
CA PRO A 322 6.60 -16.29 19.69
C PRO A 322 6.66 -16.10 21.21
N GLU A 323 5.49 -16.25 21.84
CA GLU A 323 5.39 -16.16 23.29
C GLU A 323 6.12 -17.32 23.98
N ASP A 324 5.96 -18.52 23.41
CA ASP A 324 6.69 -19.72 23.76
C ASP A 324 8.15 -19.59 23.32
N ARG A 325 9.04 -19.50 24.32
CA ARG A 325 10.48 -19.38 24.11
C ARG A 325 11.12 -20.69 23.65
N ASP A 326 10.43 -21.81 23.83
CA ASP A 326 10.91 -23.14 23.46
C ASP A 326 10.48 -23.54 22.04
N SER A 327 9.61 -22.74 21.40
CA SER A 327 9.25 -22.91 20.00
C SER A 327 10.48 -22.72 19.10
N THR A 328 11.04 -23.84 18.63
CA THR A 328 12.15 -23.89 17.66
C THR A 328 11.68 -23.80 16.21
N LEU A 329 10.36 -23.79 15.97
CA LEU A 329 9.80 -23.75 14.62
C LEU A 329 10.03 -22.39 13.96
N PRO A 330 10.64 -22.34 12.76
CA PRO A 330 10.84 -21.09 12.04
C PRO A 330 9.48 -20.51 11.61
N ALA A 331 9.39 -19.18 11.69
CA ALA A 331 8.20 -18.39 11.35
C ALA A 331 6.93 -18.89 12.05
N SER A 332 7.05 -19.30 13.32
CA SER A 332 5.93 -19.89 14.08
C SER A 332 4.67 -19.01 14.09
N SER A 333 4.82 -17.68 14.14
CA SER A 333 3.67 -16.75 14.10
C SER A 333 2.91 -16.77 12.76
N LEU A 334 3.56 -17.16 11.67
CA LEU A 334 3.01 -17.17 10.31
C LEU A 334 2.59 -18.57 9.82
N ARG A 335 2.81 -19.61 10.62
CA ARG A 335 2.27 -20.96 10.36
C ARG A 335 0.77 -21.00 10.64
N PRO A 336 0.03 -21.96 10.05
CA PRO A 336 -1.38 -22.18 10.38
C PRO A 336 -1.61 -22.28 11.90
N GLY A 337 -2.55 -21.49 12.42
CA GLY A 337 -2.83 -21.32 13.85
C GLY A 337 -1.91 -20.32 14.58
N GLY A 338 -0.91 -19.76 13.90
CA GLY A 338 -0.03 -18.72 14.44
C GLY A 338 -0.69 -17.34 14.45
N LYS A 339 -0.25 -16.48 15.37
CA LYS A 339 -0.87 -15.17 15.62
C LYS A 339 -0.85 -14.23 14.40
N GLY A 340 0.28 -14.17 13.69
CA GLY A 340 0.42 -13.43 12.44
C GLY A 340 -0.41 -14.00 11.30
N TRP A 341 -0.50 -15.32 11.20
CA TRP A 341 -1.34 -16.01 10.21
C TRP A 341 -2.83 -15.68 10.42
N GLU A 342 -3.32 -15.78 11.66
CA GLU A 342 -4.72 -15.42 11.94
C GLU A 342 -4.96 -13.92 11.75
N ALA A 343 -4.00 -13.06 12.10
CA ALA A 343 -4.09 -11.62 11.90
C ALA A 343 -4.22 -11.27 10.40
N ALA A 344 -3.41 -11.87 9.54
CA ALA A 344 -3.47 -11.64 8.09
C ALA A 344 -4.84 -12.02 7.51
N LEU A 345 -5.38 -13.18 7.88
CA LEU A 345 -6.70 -13.62 7.40
C LEU A 345 -7.84 -12.76 7.96
N ARG A 346 -7.74 -12.28 9.20
CA ARG A 346 -8.70 -11.33 9.76
C ARG A 346 -8.64 -9.96 9.07
N VAL A 347 -7.45 -9.49 8.69
CA VAL A 347 -7.30 -8.27 7.88
C VAL A 347 -7.89 -8.47 6.48
N ARG A 348 -7.72 -9.63 5.86
CA ARG A 348 -8.36 -9.97 4.57
C ARG A 348 -9.90 -9.93 4.68
N VAL A 349 -10.46 -10.52 5.74
CA VAL A 349 -11.90 -10.41 6.06
C VAL A 349 -12.32 -8.95 6.23
N LEU A 350 -11.53 -8.13 6.93
CA LEU A 350 -11.81 -6.71 7.09
C LEU A 350 -11.87 -5.99 5.73
N HIS A 351 -10.92 -6.25 4.82
CA HIS A 351 -10.92 -5.69 3.47
C HIS A 351 -12.19 -6.07 2.69
N ALA A 352 -12.61 -7.34 2.75
CA ALA A 352 -13.84 -7.78 2.10
C ALA A 352 -15.10 -7.13 2.69
N LYS A 353 -15.17 -6.97 4.02
CA LYS A 353 -16.27 -6.23 4.68
C LYS A 353 -16.31 -4.76 4.25
N VAL A 354 -15.14 -4.11 4.14
CA VAL A 354 -15.03 -2.73 3.62
C VAL A 354 -15.54 -2.65 2.19
N ARG A 355 -15.05 -3.53 1.30
CA ARG A 355 -15.45 -3.58 -0.10
C ARG A 355 -16.96 -3.77 -0.25
N ARG A 356 -17.52 -4.77 0.44
CA ARG A 356 -18.96 -5.04 0.45
C ARG A 356 -19.76 -3.84 0.91
N SER A 357 -19.33 -3.18 1.99
CA SER A 357 -20.02 -2.00 2.50
C SER A 357 -20.04 -0.86 1.48
N LEU A 358 -18.91 -0.53 0.86
CA LEU A 358 -18.81 0.57 -0.08
C LEU A 358 -19.65 0.31 -1.34
N LEU A 359 -19.63 -0.92 -1.84
CA LEU A 359 -20.45 -1.33 -2.98
C LEU A 359 -21.96 -1.36 -2.66
N GLN A 360 -22.35 -1.69 -1.43
CA GLN A 360 -23.76 -1.63 -1.02
C GLN A 360 -24.26 -0.19 -0.87
N THR A 361 -23.42 0.74 -0.35
CA THR A 361 -23.77 2.17 -0.26
C THR A 361 -24.01 2.78 -1.63
N ALA A 362 -23.35 2.29 -2.68
CA ALA A 362 -23.55 2.75 -4.05
C ALA A 362 -25.00 2.64 -4.54
N THR A 363 -25.80 1.77 -3.93
CA THR A 363 -27.20 1.53 -4.33
C THR A 363 -28.22 2.43 -3.61
N ARG A 364 -27.82 3.24 -2.61
CA ARG A 364 -28.79 3.80 -1.63
C ARG A 364 -29.02 5.32 -1.62
N THR A 365 -28.14 6.21 -2.09
CA THR A 365 -28.36 7.66 -2.46
C THR A 365 -27.01 8.42 -2.58
N MET A 366 -27.01 9.70 -2.98
CA MET A 366 -25.84 10.62 -3.19
C MET A 366 -24.67 10.35 -2.23
N GLY A 367 -23.46 10.13 -2.78
CA GLY A 367 -22.28 9.61 -2.04
C GLY A 367 -21.94 8.15 -2.34
N ALA A 368 -22.55 7.59 -3.39
CA ALA A 368 -22.31 6.25 -3.91
C ALA A 368 -20.86 6.05 -4.38
N TRP A 369 -20.27 4.88 -4.07
CA TRP A 369 -18.96 4.51 -4.61
C TRP A 369 -19.03 4.36 -6.14
N ASP A 370 -18.26 5.17 -6.84
CA ASP A 370 -18.16 5.13 -8.30
C ASP A 370 -17.14 4.05 -8.74
N VAL A 371 -17.65 2.89 -9.15
CA VAL A 371 -16.84 1.77 -9.64
C VAL A 371 -16.20 2.08 -11.00
N GLU A 372 -16.84 2.89 -11.84
CA GLU A 372 -16.31 3.23 -13.16
C GLU A 372 -15.06 4.09 -13.03
N THR A 373 -15.09 5.09 -12.15
CA THR A 373 -13.94 5.97 -11.88
C THR A 373 -12.91 5.30 -10.97
N ASN A 374 -13.33 4.71 -9.86
CA ASN A 374 -12.41 4.25 -8.80
C ASN A 374 -12.06 2.75 -8.88
N GLY A 375 -12.72 1.97 -9.73
CA GLY A 375 -12.63 0.52 -9.71
C GLY A 375 -13.37 -0.10 -8.53
N ILE A 376 -13.21 -1.41 -8.34
CA ILE A 376 -13.70 -2.10 -7.15
C ILE A 376 -12.85 -1.66 -5.94
N PRO A 377 -13.45 -1.33 -4.77
CA PRO A 377 -12.66 -0.97 -3.60
C PRO A 377 -11.71 -2.11 -3.18
N ILE A 378 -10.45 -1.78 -2.88
CA ILE A 378 -9.45 -2.75 -2.43
C ILE A 378 -9.34 -3.90 -3.45
N ASN A 379 -9.15 -3.55 -4.71
CA ASN A 379 -8.97 -4.49 -5.82
C ASN A 379 -7.54 -5.09 -5.84
N GLN A 380 -7.30 -6.08 -6.72
CA GLN A 380 -6.01 -6.76 -6.86
C GLN A 380 -4.86 -5.80 -7.19
N GLU A 381 -5.11 -4.75 -7.96
CA GLU A 381 -4.10 -3.73 -8.26
C GLU A 381 -3.69 -2.93 -7.02
N ASP A 382 -4.66 -2.43 -6.26
CA ASP A 382 -4.42 -1.67 -5.03
C ASP A 382 -3.74 -2.54 -3.96
N MET A 383 -4.16 -3.81 -3.83
CA MET A 383 -3.55 -4.77 -2.91
C MET A 383 -2.10 -5.08 -3.30
N ALA A 384 -1.82 -5.31 -4.59
CA ALA A 384 -0.47 -5.55 -5.07
C ALA A 384 0.44 -4.32 -4.91
N ALA A 385 -0.06 -3.11 -5.21
CA ALA A 385 0.68 -1.85 -4.99
C ALA A 385 1.02 -1.64 -3.52
N THR A 386 0.05 -1.91 -2.64
CA THR A 386 0.24 -1.83 -1.20
C THR A 386 1.26 -2.87 -0.73
N LEU A 387 1.20 -4.12 -1.23
CA LEU A 387 2.16 -5.17 -0.89
C LEU A 387 3.60 -4.77 -1.28
N LEU A 388 3.79 -4.17 -2.46
CA LEU A 388 5.07 -3.60 -2.90
C LEU A 388 5.52 -2.42 -2.07
N ALA A 389 4.58 -1.65 -1.51
CA ALA A 389 4.88 -0.59 -0.56
C ALA A 389 5.44 -1.13 0.77
N PHE A 390 5.05 -2.32 1.22
CA PHE A 390 5.62 -2.95 2.40
C PHE A 390 6.90 -3.77 2.13
N SER A 391 7.08 -4.22 0.90
CA SER A 391 8.23 -5.03 0.48
C SER A 391 9.30 -4.19 -0.21
N VAL A 392 9.19 -3.95 -1.52
CA VAL A 392 10.22 -3.29 -2.34
C VAL A 392 10.53 -1.87 -1.85
N ASN A 393 9.54 -1.08 -1.42
CA ASN A 393 9.81 0.25 -0.88
C ASN A 393 10.63 0.23 0.42
N VAL A 394 10.52 -0.85 1.22
CA VAL A 394 11.38 -1.04 2.39
C VAL A 394 12.81 -1.36 1.96
N LEU A 395 12.99 -2.25 0.98
CA LEU A 395 14.32 -2.54 0.40
C LEU A 395 14.98 -1.27 -0.16
N LEU A 396 14.23 -0.47 -0.93
CA LEU A 396 14.69 0.82 -1.47
C LEU A 396 15.05 1.82 -0.37
N GLY A 397 14.26 1.88 0.71
CA GLY A 397 14.56 2.76 1.84
C GLY A 397 15.82 2.34 2.61
N ILE A 398 16.05 1.04 2.79
CA ILE A 398 17.28 0.50 3.36
C ILE A 398 18.46 0.80 2.43
N GLU A 399 18.32 0.59 1.11
CA GLU A 399 19.34 0.92 0.11
C GLU A 399 19.72 2.40 0.17
N PHE A 400 18.74 3.29 0.23
CA PHE A 400 18.96 4.73 0.35
C PHE A 400 19.75 5.12 1.61
N VAL A 401 19.33 4.58 2.77
CA VAL A 401 20.00 4.86 4.04
C VAL A 401 21.42 4.29 4.02
N ALA A 402 21.63 3.06 3.58
CA ALA A 402 22.93 2.41 3.56
C ALA A 402 23.86 2.94 2.45
N GLY A 403 23.30 3.47 1.36
CA GLY A 403 24.03 3.83 0.14
C GLY A 403 24.36 2.65 -0.78
N LYS A 404 23.84 1.45 -0.48
CA LYS A 404 24.00 0.22 -1.28
C LYS A 404 22.84 -0.75 -0.99
N PRO A 405 22.45 -1.61 -1.95
CA PRO A 405 21.39 -2.59 -1.73
C PRO A 405 21.79 -3.64 -0.69
N LEU A 406 20.79 -4.32 -0.13
CA LEU A 406 20.99 -5.53 0.66
C LEU A 406 21.55 -6.66 -0.22
N GLY A 407 22.13 -7.68 0.42
CA GLY A 407 22.53 -8.89 -0.28
C GLY A 407 21.35 -9.52 -1.03
N VAL A 408 21.63 -10.19 -2.15
CA VAL A 408 20.59 -10.80 -3.01
C VAL A 408 19.73 -11.79 -2.22
N GLU A 409 20.34 -12.58 -1.33
CA GLU A 409 19.61 -13.55 -0.51
C GLU A 409 18.70 -12.87 0.54
N ASP A 410 19.17 -11.81 1.21
CA ASP A 410 18.33 -11.01 2.13
C ASP A 410 17.11 -10.43 1.39
N GLN A 411 17.31 -9.94 0.16
CA GLN A 411 16.21 -9.41 -0.66
C GLN A 411 15.23 -10.52 -1.06
N ARG A 412 15.71 -11.69 -1.51
CA ARG A 412 14.87 -12.85 -1.85
C ARG A 412 14.08 -13.36 -0.66
N ASP A 413 14.72 -13.48 0.50
CA ASP A 413 14.07 -13.94 1.74
C ASP A 413 12.99 -12.95 2.18
N TYR A 414 13.26 -11.64 2.08
CA TYR A 414 12.28 -10.60 2.40
C TYR A 414 11.10 -10.58 1.41
N LEU A 415 11.34 -10.75 0.11
CA LEU A 415 10.28 -10.84 -0.89
C LEU A 415 9.45 -12.13 -0.73
N ALA A 416 10.07 -13.26 -0.39
CA ALA A 416 9.36 -14.50 -0.11
C ALA A 416 8.42 -14.39 1.10
N LEU A 417 8.86 -13.71 2.17
CA LEU A 417 8.00 -13.34 3.30
C LEU A 417 6.77 -12.55 2.82
N TRP A 418 6.97 -11.52 2.00
CA TRP A 418 5.87 -10.67 1.54
C TRP A 418 4.98 -11.33 0.48
N ARG A 419 5.50 -12.24 -0.35
CA ARG A 419 4.70 -13.10 -1.24
C ARG A 419 3.73 -13.96 -0.42
N TYR A 420 4.22 -14.60 0.65
CA TYR A 420 3.37 -15.40 1.53
C TYR A 420 2.33 -14.55 2.28
N LEU A 421 2.73 -13.40 2.84
CA LEU A 421 1.77 -12.47 3.46
C LEU A 421 0.74 -11.95 2.44
N GLY A 422 1.16 -11.66 1.21
CA GLY A 422 0.26 -11.26 0.12
C GLY A 422 -0.80 -12.32 -0.17
N TRP A 423 -0.38 -13.59 -0.28
CA TRP A 423 -1.29 -14.72 -0.46
C TRP A 423 -2.30 -14.85 0.70
N LEU A 424 -1.87 -14.69 1.95
CA LEU A 424 -2.77 -14.67 3.11
C LEU A 424 -3.74 -13.47 3.08
N LEU A 425 -3.31 -12.35 2.50
CA LEU A 425 -4.09 -11.11 2.35
C LEU A 425 -4.99 -11.11 1.11
N GLY A 426 -4.95 -12.16 0.28
CA GLY A 426 -5.80 -12.30 -0.91
C GLY A 426 -5.23 -11.72 -2.20
N VAL A 427 -3.91 -11.48 -2.27
CA VAL A 427 -3.23 -11.14 -3.53
C VAL A 427 -3.05 -12.41 -4.35
N ASP A 428 -3.55 -12.40 -5.59
CA ASP A 428 -3.53 -13.58 -6.44
C ASP A 428 -2.09 -14.01 -6.80
N THR A 429 -1.89 -15.32 -6.88
CA THR A 429 -0.63 -15.97 -7.29
C THR A 429 -0.90 -16.97 -8.42
N SER A 430 0.09 -17.26 -9.26
CA SER A 430 -0.08 -18.12 -10.45
C SER A 430 -0.66 -19.51 -10.16
N GLU A 431 -0.44 -20.03 -8.96
CA GLU A 431 -0.89 -21.34 -8.48
C GLU A 431 -2.32 -21.29 -7.88
N TRP A 432 -2.98 -20.13 -7.94
CA TRP A 432 -4.40 -19.98 -7.63
C TRP A 432 -5.26 -20.61 -8.73
N GLU A 433 -5.36 -21.94 -8.75
CA GLU A 433 -6.21 -22.69 -9.69
C GLU A 433 -7.71 -22.65 -9.37
N ARG A 434 -8.18 -21.72 -8.51
CA ARG A 434 -9.61 -21.51 -8.31
C ARG A 434 -10.12 -20.45 -9.29
N SER A 435 -10.47 -20.95 -10.48
CA SER A 435 -11.39 -20.30 -11.42
C SER A 435 -12.57 -19.67 -10.68
N SER A 436 -12.57 -18.35 -10.53
CA SER A 436 -13.78 -17.59 -10.14
C SER A 436 -13.94 -16.28 -10.89
N ASN A 437 -13.18 -16.03 -11.95
CA ASN A 437 -13.52 -14.94 -12.86
C ASN A 437 -13.19 -15.29 -14.32
N PRO A 438 -13.99 -16.14 -14.99
CA PRO A 438 -14.03 -16.11 -16.43
C PRO A 438 -14.51 -14.72 -16.83
N ARG A 439 -13.57 -13.93 -17.32
CA ARG A 439 -13.85 -12.78 -18.17
C ARG A 439 -14.94 -13.16 -19.19
N LYS A 440 -15.86 -12.24 -19.51
CA LYS A 440 -16.92 -12.48 -20.52
C LYS A 440 -16.35 -12.85 -21.90
N ASP A 441 -15.06 -12.61 -22.11
CA ASP A 441 -14.21 -12.89 -23.26
C ASP A 441 -13.42 -14.21 -23.20
N GLY A 442 -13.53 -15.01 -22.13
CA GLY A 442 -13.03 -16.40 -22.10
C GLY A 442 -11.55 -16.60 -21.74
N GLU A 443 -10.75 -15.54 -21.55
CA GLU A 443 -9.36 -15.65 -21.08
C GLU A 443 -9.23 -15.17 -19.62
N ALA A 444 -8.77 -16.05 -18.73
CA ALA A 444 -8.50 -15.71 -17.33
C ALA A 444 -7.30 -14.74 -17.24
N LEU A 445 -7.43 -13.70 -16.40
CA LEU A 445 -6.33 -12.80 -16.09
C LEU A 445 -5.21 -13.56 -15.37
N VAL A 446 -3.98 -13.47 -15.88
CA VAL A 446 -2.79 -13.99 -15.19
C VAL A 446 -2.58 -13.17 -13.92
N PRO A 447 -2.39 -13.78 -12.73
CA PRO A 447 -2.12 -13.02 -11.52
C PRO A 447 -0.87 -12.11 -11.63
N ILE A 448 -0.89 -10.95 -10.97
CA ILE A 448 0.28 -10.05 -10.92
C ILE A 448 1.45 -10.72 -10.18
N ASP A 449 1.14 -11.46 -9.10
CA ASP A 449 2.10 -12.06 -8.17
C ASP A 449 3.33 -11.15 -7.91
N PRO A 450 3.12 -9.96 -7.31
CA PRO A 450 4.09 -8.87 -7.35
C PRO A 450 5.39 -9.15 -6.60
N CYS A 451 5.43 -10.18 -5.74
CA CYS A 451 6.64 -10.64 -5.03
C CYS A 451 7.09 -12.04 -5.46
N GLY A 452 6.45 -12.60 -6.49
CA GLY A 452 6.71 -13.93 -7.00
C GLY A 452 7.61 -13.98 -8.23
N PRO A 453 7.70 -15.16 -8.87
CA PRO A 453 8.37 -15.29 -10.14
C PRO A 453 7.58 -14.55 -11.23
N HIS A 454 8.28 -14.10 -12.27
CA HIS A 454 7.69 -13.28 -13.33
C HIS A 454 6.60 -13.98 -14.15
N LYS A 455 5.78 -13.14 -14.80
CA LYS A 455 4.76 -13.47 -15.80
C LYS A 455 5.36 -14.37 -16.90
N SER A 456 4.88 -15.61 -17.03
CA SER A 456 5.27 -16.44 -18.18
C SER A 456 4.60 -15.92 -19.44
N SER A 457 5.36 -15.40 -20.42
CA SER A 457 4.80 -15.05 -21.72
C SER A 457 4.76 -16.26 -22.66
N PRO A 458 3.69 -16.46 -23.46
CA PRO A 458 3.65 -17.53 -24.45
C PRO A 458 4.78 -17.35 -25.48
N GLY A 459 5.69 -18.32 -25.58
CA GLY A 459 6.79 -18.32 -26.55
C GLY A 459 8.19 -18.00 -26.00
N GLU A 460 8.38 -17.93 -24.68
CA GLU A 460 9.71 -17.68 -24.07
C GLU A 460 10.71 -18.83 -24.28
N HIS A 461 11.91 -18.51 -24.77
CA HIS A 461 13.03 -19.45 -24.83
C HIS A 461 13.61 -19.74 -23.43
N GLU A 462 14.08 -20.98 -23.22
CA GLU A 462 14.53 -21.52 -21.92
C GLU A 462 15.62 -20.68 -21.21
N TYR A 463 16.51 -20.02 -21.97
CA TYR A 463 17.54 -19.11 -21.42
C TYR A 463 16.98 -17.74 -21.00
N GLN A 464 16.02 -17.19 -21.75
CA GLN A 464 15.30 -15.97 -21.34
C GLN A 464 14.45 -16.24 -20.09
N ALA A 465 13.81 -17.42 -20.01
CA ALA A 465 12.99 -17.82 -18.88
C ALA A 465 13.74 -17.79 -17.53
N ALA A 466 15.07 -18.02 -17.48
CA ALA A 466 15.84 -18.00 -16.23
C ALA A 466 16.09 -16.58 -15.68
N VAL A 467 16.47 -15.62 -16.54
CA VAL A 467 16.65 -14.20 -16.15
C VAL A 467 15.30 -13.54 -15.87
N VAL A 468 14.29 -13.94 -16.62
CA VAL A 468 12.92 -13.48 -16.48
C VAL A 468 12.32 -13.93 -15.13
N LYS A 469 12.66 -15.11 -14.61
CA LYS A 469 12.13 -15.62 -13.33
C LYS A 469 12.72 -15.01 -12.04
N ASP A 470 13.59 -13.99 -12.09
CA ASP A 470 14.16 -13.39 -10.88
C ASP A 470 13.10 -12.56 -10.10
N PRO A 471 12.71 -12.97 -8.89
CA PRO A 471 11.66 -12.28 -8.13
C PRO A 471 12.05 -10.85 -7.75
N ILE A 472 13.36 -10.56 -7.60
CA ILE A 472 13.82 -9.19 -7.30
C ILE A 472 13.52 -8.30 -8.51
N LEU A 473 14.02 -8.64 -9.69
CA LEU A 473 13.78 -7.85 -10.90
C LEU A 473 12.27 -7.66 -11.15
N HIS A 474 11.49 -8.74 -11.07
CA HIS A 474 10.03 -8.70 -11.24
C HIS A 474 9.35 -7.75 -10.26
N SER A 475 9.65 -7.86 -8.96
CA SER A 475 9.04 -7.01 -7.93
C SER A 475 9.36 -5.53 -8.13
N TYR A 476 10.61 -5.22 -8.47
CA TYR A 476 11.05 -3.84 -8.71
C TYR A 476 10.42 -3.25 -9.97
N ALA A 477 10.39 -4.01 -11.07
CA ALA A 477 9.76 -3.57 -12.32
C ALA A 477 8.24 -3.40 -12.14
N THR A 478 7.60 -4.28 -11.38
CA THR A 478 6.17 -4.18 -11.03
C THR A 478 5.89 -2.92 -10.21
N LEU A 479 6.73 -2.60 -9.20
CA LEU A 479 6.59 -1.35 -8.44
C LEU A 479 6.79 -0.12 -9.35
N GLU A 480 7.81 -0.12 -10.20
CA GLU A 480 8.04 0.98 -11.17
C GLU A 480 6.81 1.15 -12.08
N SER A 481 6.21 0.05 -12.56
CA SER A 481 5.00 0.06 -13.39
C SER A 481 3.78 0.63 -12.65
N MET A 482 3.56 0.22 -11.40
CA MET A 482 2.46 0.71 -10.57
C MET A 482 2.61 2.19 -10.23
N ILE A 483 3.84 2.67 -10.01
CA ILE A 483 4.09 4.10 -9.81
C ILE A 483 3.71 4.91 -11.04
N LEU A 484 4.04 4.42 -12.24
CA LEU A 484 3.65 5.09 -13.49
C LEU A 484 2.12 5.10 -13.70
N HIS A 485 1.43 4.07 -13.23
CA HIS A 485 0.00 3.89 -13.46
C HIS A 485 -0.90 4.54 -12.40
N LEU A 486 -0.51 4.49 -11.12
CA LEU A 486 -1.39 4.83 -9.99
C LEU A 486 -1.11 6.18 -9.35
N LEU A 487 0.11 6.69 -9.46
CA LEU A 487 0.52 7.87 -8.73
C LEU A 487 -0.01 9.12 -9.42
N HIS A 488 -1.01 9.77 -8.82
CA HIS A 488 -1.66 10.99 -9.32
C HIS A 488 -2.16 11.85 -8.15
N PRO A 489 -1.29 12.60 -7.44
CA PRO A 489 -1.68 13.39 -6.27
C PRO A 489 -2.89 14.30 -6.49
N THR A 490 -3.92 14.18 -5.64
CA THR A 490 -5.13 15.03 -5.68
C THR A 490 -5.12 16.10 -4.59
N LYS A 491 -6.19 16.90 -4.50
CA LYS A 491 -6.37 17.83 -3.38
C LYS A 491 -6.52 17.07 -2.05
N GLU A 492 -7.20 15.93 -2.07
CA GLU A 492 -7.44 15.06 -0.93
C GLU A 492 -6.13 14.42 -0.46
N SER A 493 -5.29 13.96 -1.40
CA SER A 493 -3.92 13.50 -1.11
C SER A 493 -3.14 14.53 -0.31
N ARG A 494 -3.15 15.80 -0.75
CA ARG A 494 -2.43 16.90 -0.09
C ARG A 494 -2.95 17.20 1.31
N GLN A 495 -4.26 17.22 1.48
CA GLN A 495 -4.88 17.43 2.81
C GLN A 495 -4.52 16.31 3.78
N LEU A 496 -4.56 15.06 3.33
CA LEU A 496 -4.23 13.90 4.14
C LEU A 496 -2.74 13.88 4.52
N VAL A 497 -1.84 14.17 3.56
CA VAL A 497 -0.40 14.27 3.82
C VAL A 497 -0.09 15.44 4.77
N SER A 498 -0.72 16.60 4.60
CA SER A 498 -0.56 17.74 5.51
C SER A 498 -0.99 17.38 6.94
N HIS A 499 -2.15 16.73 7.09
CA HIS A 499 -2.63 16.23 8.38
C HIS A 499 -1.64 15.24 9.00
N LEU A 500 -1.18 14.25 8.21
CA LEU A 500 -0.20 13.27 8.63
C LEU A 500 1.13 13.92 9.07
N LEU A 501 1.61 14.92 8.32
CA LEU A 501 2.85 15.62 8.61
C LEU A 501 2.70 16.72 9.66
N SER A 502 1.52 16.94 10.23
CA SER A 502 1.30 17.92 11.31
C SER A 502 1.50 17.35 12.73
N PHE A 503 1.48 16.02 12.91
CA PHE A 503 1.59 15.36 14.23
C PHE A 503 2.77 15.77 15.13
N ASN A 504 2.51 16.14 16.39
CA ASN A 504 3.54 16.33 17.43
C ASN A 504 4.59 17.43 17.12
N GLY A 505 4.22 18.46 16.35
CA GLY A 505 4.96 19.73 16.27
C GLY A 505 6.30 19.71 15.50
N ARG A 506 6.78 18.53 15.04
CA ARG A 506 8.02 18.41 14.26
C ARG A 506 7.77 18.33 12.75
N VAL A 507 6.90 19.21 12.24
CA VAL A 507 6.49 19.24 10.82
C VAL A 507 7.70 19.41 9.91
N ARG A 508 8.54 20.42 10.16
CA ARG A 508 9.73 20.71 9.33
C ARG A 508 10.69 19.53 9.20
N PHE A 509 10.95 18.82 10.31
CA PHE A 509 11.82 17.64 10.29
C PHE A 509 11.23 16.54 9.40
N ARG A 510 9.94 16.24 9.56
CA ARG A 510 9.26 15.21 8.80
C ARG A 510 9.10 15.58 7.33
N SER A 511 8.75 16.82 7.01
CA SER A 511 8.72 17.32 5.63
C SER A 511 10.09 17.13 4.96
N LYS A 512 11.19 17.47 5.65
CA LYS A 512 12.54 17.28 5.09
C LYS A 512 12.90 15.80 4.94
N MET A 513 12.51 14.93 5.87
CA MET A 513 12.65 13.47 5.73
C MET A 513 11.83 12.93 4.54
N CYS A 514 10.55 13.31 4.40
CA CYS A 514 9.71 12.95 3.26
C CYS A 514 10.38 13.30 1.94
N ARG A 515 10.86 14.55 1.79
CA ARG A 515 11.52 15.00 0.57
C ARG A 515 12.77 14.19 0.22
N LYS A 516 13.48 13.68 1.22
CA LYS A 516 14.63 12.78 1.00
C LYS A 516 14.22 11.39 0.52
N PHE A 517 13.15 10.83 1.07
CA PHE A 517 12.67 9.49 0.74
C PHE A 517 11.78 9.43 -0.52
N LEU A 518 11.02 10.48 -0.82
CA LEU A 518 10.10 10.56 -1.97
C LEU A 518 10.72 11.23 -3.19
N GLY A 519 11.66 12.15 -2.97
CA GLY A 519 12.13 13.07 -4.00
C GLY A 519 11.36 14.39 -3.98
N ASP A 520 12.03 15.45 -4.46
CA ASP A 520 11.47 16.80 -4.49
C ASP A 520 10.23 16.91 -5.39
N PRO A 521 10.19 16.36 -6.61
CA PRO A 521 9.06 16.60 -7.51
C PRO A 521 7.73 16.01 -7.01
N LEU A 522 7.72 14.77 -6.53
CA LEU A 522 6.52 14.19 -5.91
C LEU A 522 6.12 14.97 -4.64
N SER A 523 7.11 15.39 -3.85
CA SER A 523 6.85 16.16 -2.63
C SER A 523 6.25 17.53 -2.91
N ASP A 524 6.67 18.20 -3.99
CA ASP A 524 6.09 19.46 -4.45
C ASP A 524 4.63 19.26 -4.91
N ASN A 525 4.33 18.17 -5.61
CA ASN A 525 2.94 17.85 -6.00
C ASN A 525 2.04 17.46 -4.80
N LEU A 526 2.64 17.05 -3.68
CA LEU A 526 1.95 16.80 -2.42
C LEU A 526 1.90 18.03 -1.49
N ASP A 527 2.35 19.20 -1.93
CA ASP A 527 2.46 20.42 -1.13
C ASP A 527 3.28 20.23 0.18
N ILE A 528 4.27 19.32 0.16
CA ILE A 528 5.14 19.07 1.31
C ILE A 528 6.14 20.22 1.44
N ALA A 529 6.02 20.96 2.54
CA ALA A 529 6.80 22.16 2.81
C ALA A 529 8.31 21.99 2.58
N GLN A 530 8.89 22.91 1.80
CA GLN A 530 10.33 23.04 1.67
C GLN A 530 10.93 23.63 2.94
N CYS A 531 12.13 23.15 3.31
CA CYS A 531 12.89 23.70 4.43
C CYS A 531 14.14 24.42 3.90
N PRO A 532 14.46 25.62 4.39
CA PRO A 532 15.64 26.38 3.97
C PRO A 532 16.92 25.54 4.00
N SER A 533 17.73 25.69 2.96
CA SER A 533 19.08 25.12 2.93
C SER A 533 19.93 25.73 4.06
N GLY A 534 20.57 24.88 4.87
CA GLY A 534 21.48 25.34 5.93
C GLY A 534 20.83 25.68 7.28
N GLY A 535 19.54 25.44 7.48
CA GLY A 535 18.90 25.60 8.80
C GLY A 535 19.16 24.42 9.78
N MET A 536 18.96 24.64 11.08
CA MET A 536 19.12 23.63 12.15
C MET A 536 18.40 22.30 11.86
N THR A 537 17.16 22.36 11.34
CA THR A 537 16.40 21.17 10.93
C THR A 537 17.14 20.34 9.89
N THR A 538 17.78 20.98 8.92
CA THR A 538 18.53 20.31 7.87
C THR A 538 19.70 19.54 8.48
N TYR A 539 20.47 20.16 9.38
CA TYR A 539 21.56 19.48 10.09
C TYR A 539 21.06 18.29 10.92
N LEU A 540 19.95 18.45 11.65
CA LEU A 540 19.34 17.37 12.44
C LEU A 540 18.93 16.17 11.56
N VAL A 541 18.35 16.43 10.39
CA VAL A 541 17.96 15.38 9.43
C VAL A 541 19.19 14.65 8.89
N TYR A 542 20.23 15.38 8.47
CA TYR A 542 21.46 14.75 7.98
C TYR A 542 22.19 13.97 9.08
N PHE A 543 22.23 14.50 10.31
CA PHE A 543 22.78 13.79 11.46
C PHE A 543 22.01 12.49 11.73
N PHE A 544 20.68 12.55 11.72
CA PHE A 544 19.83 11.37 11.90
C PHE A 544 20.03 10.33 10.79
N LEU A 545 20.05 10.75 9.52
CA LEU A 545 20.32 9.86 8.39
C LEU A 545 21.72 9.25 8.45
N MET A 546 22.72 10.03 8.88
CA MET A 546 24.08 9.54 9.08
C MET A 546 24.15 8.50 10.18
N PHE A 547 23.49 8.74 11.31
CA PHE A 547 23.36 7.76 12.39
C PHE A 547 22.72 6.46 11.90
N LEU A 548 21.61 6.56 11.15
CA LEU A 548 20.96 5.40 10.55
C LEU A 548 21.87 4.67 9.54
N ARG A 549 22.64 5.41 8.73
CA ARG A 549 23.61 4.83 7.78
C ARG A 549 24.68 4.03 8.52
N CYS A 550 25.31 4.63 9.55
CA CYS A 550 26.29 3.94 10.39
C CYS A 550 25.69 2.69 11.04
N TYR A 551 24.51 2.81 11.64
CA TYR A 551 23.79 1.68 12.23
C TYR A 551 23.57 0.55 11.23
N THR A 552 23.03 0.88 10.04
CA THR A 552 22.66 -0.10 9.01
C THR A 552 23.90 -0.78 8.43
N LEU A 553 24.97 -0.02 8.15
CA LEU A 553 26.21 -0.59 7.64
C LEU A 553 26.92 -1.47 8.67
N LEU A 554 26.89 -1.10 9.96
CA LEU A 554 27.41 -1.95 11.03
C LEU A 554 26.61 -3.26 11.13
N ALA A 555 25.28 -3.19 11.05
CA ALA A 555 24.41 -4.37 11.04
C ALA A 555 24.69 -5.29 9.84
N MET A 556 24.88 -4.71 8.64
CA MET A 556 25.25 -5.45 7.42
C MET A 556 26.64 -6.11 7.51
N THR A 557 27.59 -5.47 8.20
CA THR A 557 29.00 -5.90 8.21
C THR A 557 29.30 -6.92 9.29
N PHE A 558 28.61 -6.86 10.43
CA PHE A 558 28.94 -7.66 11.62
C PHE A 558 27.78 -8.61 11.99
N PRO A 559 27.85 -9.90 11.62
CA PRO A 559 26.77 -10.87 11.88
C PRO A 559 26.44 -11.08 13.36
N ARG A 560 27.42 -10.87 14.27
CA ARG A 560 27.17 -10.89 15.71
C ARG A 560 26.28 -9.73 16.16
N LEU A 561 26.56 -8.53 15.65
CA LEU A 561 25.75 -7.35 15.92
C LEU A 561 24.35 -7.53 15.33
N GLN A 562 24.25 -8.00 14.09
CA GLN A 562 22.98 -8.28 13.43
C GLN A 562 22.07 -9.19 14.28
N ARG A 563 22.59 -10.30 14.80
CA ARG A 563 21.84 -11.20 15.69
C ARG A 563 21.38 -10.53 16.99
N ILE A 564 22.23 -9.71 17.60
CA ILE A 564 21.87 -8.93 18.80
C ILE A 564 20.72 -7.97 18.47
N LEU A 565 20.80 -7.27 17.34
CA LEU A 565 19.77 -6.33 16.89
C LEU A 565 18.45 -7.03 16.60
N ILE A 566 18.47 -8.18 15.92
CA ILE A 566 17.27 -9.01 15.68
C ILE A 566 16.60 -9.37 17.00
N SER A 567 17.36 -9.88 17.97
CA SER A 567 16.82 -10.23 19.30
C SER A 567 16.27 -9.01 20.04
N TRP A 568 16.98 -7.88 19.99
CA TRP A 568 16.58 -6.66 20.68
C TRP A 568 15.30 -6.06 20.08
N HIS A 569 15.25 -5.91 18.76
CA HIS A 569 14.07 -5.44 18.04
C HIS A 569 12.90 -6.40 18.15
N GLY A 570 13.14 -7.71 18.12
CA GLY A 570 12.10 -8.72 18.38
C GLY A 570 11.48 -8.54 19.77
N SER A 571 12.28 -8.29 20.81
CA SER A 571 11.78 -7.95 22.14
C SER A 571 10.97 -6.65 22.15
N LEU A 572 11.38 -5.63 21.38
CA LEU A 572 10.62 -4.39 21.25
C LEU A 572 9.27 -4.61 20.55
N GLN A 573 9.25 -5.38 19.45
CA GLN A 573 8.03 -5.78 18.74
C GLN A 573 7.07 -6.52 19.66
N ARG A 574 7.56 -7.47 20.47
CA ARG A 574 6.75 -8.17 21.46
C ARG A 574 6.16 -7.23 22.52
N LYS A 575 6.97 -6.33 23.08
CA LYS A 575 6.49 -5.34 24.07
C LYS A 575 5.45 -4.40 23.46
N PHE A 576 5.65 -3.99 22.21
CA PHE A 576 4.69 -3.19 21.47
C PHE A 576 3.39 -3.96 21.25
N LEU A 577 3.47 -5.20 20.77
CA LEU A 577 2.32 -6.06 20.52
C LEU A 577 1.44 -6.20 21.77
N LEU A 578 2.03 -6.56 22.91
CA LEU A 578 1.28 -6.73 24.17
C LEU A 578 0.56 -5.44 24.61
N ARG A 579 1.19 -4.28 24.41
CA ARG A 579 0.57 -2.99 24.73
C ARG A 579 -0.54 -2.65 23.75
N TRP A 580 -0.29 -2.86 22.45
CA TRP A 580 -1.26 -2.60 21.41
C TRP A 580 -2.52 -3.47 21.58
N GLU A 581 -2.37 -4.75 21.91
CA GLU A 581 -3.51 -5.66 22.15
C GLU A 581 -4.36 -5.21 23.33
N ALA A 582 -3.73 -4.83 24.45
CA ALA A 582 -4.43 -4.32 25.62
C ALA A 582 -5.22 -3.04 25.29
N ASP A 583 -4.59 -2.10 24.59
CA ASP A 583 -5.23 -0.86 24.16
C ASP A 583 -6.33 -1.10 23.12
N HIS A 584 -6.12 -2.01 22.17
CA HIS A 584 -7.09 -2.34 21.12
C HIS A 584 -8.33 -3.01 21.70
N THR A 585 -8.15 -3.98 22.60
CA THR A 585 -9.25 -4.65 23.32
C THR A 585 -10.12 -3.63 24.06
N LYS A 586 -9.49 -2.65 24.73
CA LYS A 586 -10.20 -1.55 25.38
C LYS A 586 -10.99 -0.69 24.39
N ARG A 587 -10.43 -0.37 23.22
CA ARG A 587 -11.11 0.42 22.17
C ARG A 587 -12.34 -0.31 21.62
N VAL A 588 -12.23 -1.61 21.32
CA VAL A 588 -13.34 -2.43 20.84
C VAL A 588 -14.47 -2.48 21.87
N GLY A 589 -14.15 -2.69 23.16
CA GLY A 589 -15.13 -2.68 24.24
C GLY A 589 -15.91 -1.35 24.35
N VAL A 590 -15.22 -0.22 24.20
CA VAL A 590 -15.86 1.10 24.18
C VAL A 590 -16.76 1.28 22.96
N ALA A 591 -16.31 0.88 21.76
CA ALA A 591 -17.08 1.01 20.53
C ALA A 591 -18.38 0.19 20.54
N MET A 592 -18.42 -0.93 21.27
CA MET A 592 -19.62 -1.75 21.47
C MET A 592 -20.60 -1.24 22.55
N GLY A 593 -20.43 0.00 23.04
CA GLY A 593 -21.40 0.64 23.93
C GLY A 593 -21.27 0.30 25.42
N GLY A 594 -20.13 -0.23 25.88
CA GLY A 594 -19.89 -0.55 27.29
C GLY A 594 -18.61 0.08 27.82
N ALA A 595 -18.70 1.16 28.59
CA ALA A 595 -17.57 1.66 29.39
C ALA A 595 -17.10 0.68 30.50
N LYS A 596 -17.75 -0.50 30.61
CA LYS A 596 -17.60 -1.50 31.68
C LYS A 596 -17.80 -2.98 31.24
N LYS A 597 -17.58 -3.35 29.97
CA LYS A 597 -17.57 -4.79 29.63
C LYS A 597 -16.22 -5.40 30.01
N GLU A 598 -16.24 -6.45 30.83
CA GLU A 598 -15.04 -7.20 31.21
C GLU A 598 -14.48 -8.00 30.03
N CYS A 599 -13.21 -8.40 30.08
CA CYS A 599 -12.52 -9.14 29.01
C CYS A 599 -13.24 -10.45 28.61
N SER A 600 -14.01 -11.05 29.53
CA SER A 600 -14.84 -12.22 29.29
C SER A 600 -16.00 -12.00 28.31
N ASP A 601 -16.53 -10.78 28.20
CA ASP A 601 -17.66 -10.41 27.34
C ASP A 601 -17.25 -10.06 25.89
N LEU A 602 -15.95 -10.04 25.62
CA LEU A 602 -15.38 -9.81 24.28
C LEU A 602 -15.13 -11.11 23.50
N LYS A 603 -15.53 -12.26 24.04
CA LYS A 603 -15.42 -13.55 23.34
C LYS A 603 -16.24 -13.51 22.05
N GLY A 604 -15.55 -13.61 20.91
CA GLY A 604 -16.16 -13.61 19.56
C GLY A 604 -15.98 -12.32 18.76
N THR A 605 -15.41 -11.26 19.35
CA THR A 605 -15.12 -10.01 18.62
C THR A 605 -13.81 -10.09 17.88
N CYS A 606 -13.80 -9.62 16.63
CA CYS A 606 -12.57 -9.57 15.84
C CYS A 606 -11.60 -8.51 16.41
N PRO A 607 -10.34 -8.88 16.73
CA PRO A 607 -9.30 -7.95 17.19
C PRO A 607 -8.78 -7.01 16.08
N PHE A 608 -9.36 -7.08 14.88
CA PHE A 608 -9.14 -6.16 13.77
C PHE A 608 -10.47 -5.59 13.25
N SER A 609 -11.52 -5.60 14.08
CA SER A 609 -12.84 -5.07 13.70
C SER A 609 -12.81 -3.57 13.42
N MET A 610 -13.71 -3.14 12.53
CA MET A 610 -13.86 -1.73 12.22
C MET A 610 -14.54 -1.02 13.40
N LEU A 611 -13.78 -0.21 14.14
CA LEU A 611 -14.27 0.58 15.29
C LEU A 611 -15.30 1.67 14.93
N MET A 612 -15.70 1.81 13.67
CA MET A 612 -16.75 2.73 13.24
C MET A 612 -17.62 2.06 12.18
N PRO A 613 -18.96 2.13 12.28
CA PRO A 613 -19.81 1.71 11.18
C PRO A 613 -19.61 2.64 9.98
N PRO A 614 -19.65 2.11 8.74
CA PRO A 614 -19.61 2.90 7.52
C PRO A 614 -20.78 3.89 7.47
N VAL A 615 -20.59 4.97 6.70
CA VAL A 615 -21.61 6.02 6.53
C VAL A 615 -22.92 5.38 6.04
N GLY A 616 -24.02 5.62 6.75
CA GLY A 616 -25.38 5.20 6.35
C GLY A 616 -25.99 4.03 7.13
N VAL A 617 -25.33 3.47 8.15
CA VAL A 617 -25.91 2.38 8.96
C VAL A 617 -26.66 2.88 10.21
N HIS A 618 -26.52 4.15 10.58
CA HIS A 618 -27.30 4.76 11.66
C HIS A 618 -27.89 6.10 11.23
N ASP A 619 -29.08 6.02 10.63
CA ASP A 619 -30.17 7.00 10.77
C ASP A 619 -31.48 6.23 10.61
N LYS A 620 -31.80 5.43 11.64
CA LYS A 620 -33.16 5.01 12.00
C LYS A 620 -33.28 4.90 13.51
#